data_AF-A0A8B9DH63-F1
#
_entry.id   AF-A0A8B9DH63-F1
#
_cell.length_a   1.000
_cell.length_b   1.000
_cell.length_c   1.000
_cell.angle_alpha   90.00
_cell.angle_beta   90.00
_cell.angle_gamma   90.00
#
_symmetry.space_group_name_H-M   'P 1'
#
loop_
_entity.id
_entity.type
_entity.pdbx_description
1 polymer ?
#
loop_
_entity_poly.entity_id
_entity_poly.type
_entity_poly.pdbx_seq_one_letter_code
_entity_poly.pdbx_strand_id
1 'polypeptide(L)'
;WGVTPPLVNPLGGDVTITDLPVALDQIRENVRRNVPGGATAARRRPRVRALAWGLDHGAFPRGYDVVLGADVVYEPRSFPALLATLRHLCGPRSVALLCCGMRRELGAARFFHELLPRHFRTDPLQPSLEQPRCPHGLQSEDF
;
A
#
# COMPACT_ATOMS: atom_id res chain seq x y z
N TRP A 1 13.58 -1.72 -10.63
CA TRP A 1 12.70 -1.58 -11.80
C TRP A 1 11.32 -2.00 -11.34
N GLY A 2 10.26 -1.20 -11.30
CA GLY A 2 10.01 0.12 -11.84
C GLY A 2 8.50 0.21 -12.04
N VAL A 3 7.72 0.14 -10.96
CA VAL A 3 6.27 0.38 -11.01
C VAL A 3 5.88 1.16 -9.76
N THR A 4 6.01 2.50 -9.82
CA THR A 4 5.23 3.36 -8.92
C THR A 4 3.82 3.42 -9.50
N PRO A 5 2.78 2.83 -8.88
CA PRO A 5 1.43 3.06 -9.34
C PRO A 5 1.15 4.58 -9.25
N PRO A 6 0.65 5.23 -10.32
CA PRO A 6 0.42 6.69 -10.38
C PRO A 6 -0.73 7.19 -9.48
N LEU A 7 -1.01 6.53 -8.34
CA LEU A 7 -2.20 6.79 -7.52
C LEU A 7 -1.99 7.70 -6.32
N VAL A 8 -0.77 8.20 -6.08
CA VAL A 8 -0.49 8.90 -4.81
C VAL A 8 -1.11 10.29 -4.73
N ASN A 9 -1.58 10.92 -5.82
CA ASN A 9 -2.16 12.27 -5.71
C ASN A 9 -3.22 12.77 -6.73
N PRO A 10 -4.14 11.98 -7.30
CA PRO A 10 -5.30 12.57 -7.99
C PRO A 10 -6.41 13.09 -7.05
N LEU A 11 -6.46 12.62 -5.79
CA LEU A 11 -7.67 12.74 -4.93
C LEU A 11 -7.59 13.77 -3.79
N GLY A 12 -6.45 14.45 -3.59
CA GLY A 12 -6.39 15.61 -2.69
C GLY A 12 -6.48 15.33 -1.18
N GLY A 13 -6.28 14.10 -0.72
CA GLY A 13 -6.22 13.74 0.70
C GLY A 13 -4.88 14.07 1.39
N ASP A 14 -4.84 14.04 2.73
CA ASP A 14 -3.60 14.10 3.51
C ASP A 14 -2.93 12.71 3.50
N VAL A 15 -1.88 12.58 2.70
CA VAL A 15 -1.21 11.30 2.44
C VAL A 15 0.07 11.19 3.27
N THR A 16 0.26 10.04 3.92
CA THR A 16 1.54 9.66 4.52
C THR A 16 2.05 8.38 3.84
N ILE A 17 3.21 8.46 3.19
CA ILE A 17 3.92 7.33 2.58
C ILE A 17 4.95 6.83 3.57
N THR A 18 5.00 5.52 3.79
CA THR A 18 5.86 4.91 4.78
C THR A 18 6.62 3.73 4.25
N ASP A 19 7.86 3.57 4.70
CA ASP A 19 8.71 2.40 4.43
C ASP A 19 9.84 2.36 5.47
N LEU A 20 10.73 1.38 5.38
CA LEU A 20 11.97 1.32 6.15
C LEU A 20 12.89 2.52 5.81
N PRO A 21 13.75 2.96 6.73
CA PRO A 21 14.62 4.11 6.54
C PRO A 21 15.43 4.09 5.23
N VAL A 22 15.89 2.90 4.81
CA VAL A 22 16.71 2.70 3.60
C VAL A 22 15.98 3.10 2.30
N ALA A 23 14.65 3.04 2.27
CA ALA A 23 13.86 3.34 1.07
C ALA A 23 13.41 4.82 1.00
N LEU A 24 13.50 5.58 2.10
CA LEU A 24 12.87 6.89 2.20
C LEU A 24 13.44 7.93 1.25
N ASP A 25 14.73 7.89 0.96
CA ASP A 25 15.34 8.86 0.04
C ASP A 25 14.85 8.67 -1.39
N GLN A 26 14.70 7.41 -1.82
CA GLN A 26 14.09 7.08 -3.12
C GLN A 26 12.63 7.51 -3.18
N ILE A 27 11.86 7.28 -2.11
CA ILE A 27 10.44 7.68 -2.04
C ILE A 27 10.31 9.20 -2.09
N ARG A 28 11.13 9.95 -1.34
CA ARG A 28 11.13 11.42 -1.35
C ARG A 28 11.42 11.95 -2.75
N GLU A 29 12.37 11.35 -3.46
CA GLU A 29 12.70 11.75 -4.82
C GLU A 29 11.55 11.46 -5.79
N ASN A 30 10.90 10.31 -5.68
CA ASN A 30 9.71 9.99 -6.47
C ASN A 30 8.56 10.97 -6.21
N VAL A 31 8.34 11.37 -4.95
CA VAL A 31 7.34 12.38 -4.58
C VAL A 31 7.68 13.74 -5.20
N ARG A 32 8.95 14.17 -5.16
CA ARG A 32 9.37 15.44 -5.75
C ARG A 32 9.09 15.50 -7.26
N ARG A 33 9.34 14.40 -7.98
CA ARG A 33 9.15 14.33 -9.43
C ARG A 33 7.69 14.30 -9.85
N ASN A 34 6.83 13.65 -9.08
CA ASN A 34 5.44 13.38 -9.47
C ASN A 34 4.41 14.33 -8.82
N VAL A 35 4.81 15.16 -7.84
CA VAL A 35 3.91 16.10 -7.17
C VAL A 35 4.33 17.55 -7.47
N PRO A 36 3.66 18.24 -8.41
CA PRO A 36 4.03 19.60 -8.83
C PRO A 36 4.02 20.61 -7.68
N GLY A 37 4.87 21.62 -7.75
CA GLY A 37 5.19 22.52 -6.62
C GLY A 37 4.39 23.80 -6.46
N GLY A 38 3.16 23.87 -6.99
CA GLY A 38 2.31 25.07 -6.86
C GLY A 38 1.89 25.39 -5.41
N ALA A 39 1.46 26.62 -5.15
CA ALA A 39 1.04 27.09 -3.82
C ALA A 39 -0.10 26.25 -3.19
N THR A 40 -1.01 25.70 -4.01
CA THR A 40 -2.06 24.77 -3.59
C THR A 40 -1.56 23.34 -3.36
N ALA A 41 -0.42 22.98 -3.96
CA ALA A 41 0.19 21.67 -3.83
C ALA A 41 1.03 21.53 -2.55
N ALA A 42 1.57 22.61 -2.00
CA ALA A 42 2.30 22.60 -0.72
C ALA A 42 1.45 22.04 0.44
N ARG A 43 0.14 22.36 0.48
CA ARG A 43 -0.81 21.85 1.50
C ARG A 43 -1.23 20.39 1.27
N ARG A 44 -0.85 19.81 0.13
CA ARG A 44 -1.23 18.47 -0.34
C ARG A 44 0.00 17.60 -0.67
N ARG A 45 1.20 18.01 -0.23
CA ARG A 45 2.40 17.20 -0.42
C ARG A 45 2.35 15.99 0.50
N PRO A 46 2.49 14.76 -0.01
CA PRO A 46 2.58 13.58 0.82
C PRO A 46 3.72 13.70 1.82
N ARG A 47 3.47 13.31 3.08
CA ARG A 47 4.50 13.15 4.10
C ARG A 47 5.22 11.84 3.85
N VAL A 48 6.54 11.82 3.97
CA VAL A 48 7.35 10.60 3.86
C VAL A 48 7.98 10.32 5.22
N ARG A 49 7.64 9.19 5.84
CA ARG A 49 8.07 8.84 7.22
C ARG A 49 8.54 7.39 7.31
N ALA A 50 9.54 7.14 8.16
CA ALA A 50 9.95 5.77 8.48
C ALA A 50 8.83 5.05 9.26
N LEU A 51 8.54 3.80 8.89
CA LEU A 51 7.67 2.92 9.67
C LEU A 51 8.16 1.48 9.56
N ALA A 52 8.86 0.98 10.58
CA ALA A 52 9.07 -0.44 10.78
C ALA A 52 7.84 -1.06 11.46
N TRP A 53 7.22 -2.05 10.80
CA TRP A 53 6.00 -2.68 11.30
C TRP A 53 6.20 -3.27 12.70
N GLY A 54 5.21 -3.13 13.57
CA GLY A 54 5.24 -3.65 14.93
C GLY A 54 6.15 -2.88 15.89
N LEU A 55 6.96 -1.93 15.40
CA LEU A 55 7.87 -1.13 16.21
C LEU A 55 7.45 0.34 16.24
N ASP A 56 7.35 0.97 15.06
CA ASP A 56 7.20 2.43 14.96
C ASP A 56 5.74 2.90 14.91
N HIS A 57 4.79 1.97 14.77
CA HIS A 57 3.38 2.27 14.54
C HIS A 57 2.78 3.19 15.61
N GLY A 58 3.24 3.12 16.86
CA GLY A 58 2.80 4.00 17.95
C GLY A 58 3.08 5.50 17.71
N ALA A 59 4.04 5.85 16.86
CA ALA A 59 4.37 7.24 16.48
C ALA A 59 3.48 7.78 15.34
N PHE A 60 2.50 7.00 14.90
CA PHE A 60 1.53 7.38 13.87
C PHE A 60 0.15 7.56 14.50
N PRO A 61 -0.65 8.51 13.98
CA PRO A 61 -2.03 8.65 14.40
C PRO A 61 -2.81 7.37 14.09
N ARG A 62 -3.91 7.17 14.81
CA ARG A 62 -4.86 6.08 14.55
C ARG A 62 -6.02 6.62 13.71
N GLY A 63 -6.76 5.73 13.07
CA GLY A 63 -7.99 6.09 12.38
C GLY A 63 -7.78 6.73 11.02
N TYR A 64 -6.75 6.29 10.28
CA TYR A 64 -6.61 6.66 8.87
C TYR A 64 -7.85 6.21 8.09
N ASP A 65 -8.45 7.08 7.27
CA ASP A 65 -9.64 6.71 6.48
C ASP A 65 -9.35 5.53 5.54
N VAL A 66 -8.15 5.53 4.94
CA VAL A 66 -7.68 4.49 4.02
C VAL A 66 -6.24 4.13 4.33
N VAL A 67 -5.95 2.81 4.39
CA VAL A 67 -4.59 2.27 4.48
C VAL A 67 -4.32 1.44 3.23
N LEU A 68 -3.25 1.76 2.51
CA LEU A 68 -2.88 1.08 1.26
C LEU A 68 -1.62 0.25 1.47
N GLY A 69 -1.61 -0.99 0.95
CA GLY A 69 -0.42 -1.84 0.92
C GLY A 69 -0.32 -2.60 -0.40
N ALA A 70 0.81 -2.47 -1.09
CA ALA A 70 1.10 -3.21 -2.31
C ALA A 70 2.30 -4.12 -2.07
N ASP A 71 2.12 -5.41 -2.33
CA ASP A 71 3.11 -6.48 -2.16
C ASP A 71 3.81 -6.48 -0.78
N VAL A 72 3.05 -6.20 0.29
CA VAL A 72 3.54 -6.15 1.68
C VAL A 72 3.53 -7.52 2.37
N VAL A 73 2.95 -8.54 1.72
CA VAL A 73 2.77 -9.89 2.26
C VAL A 73 3.75 -10.83 1.56
N TYR A 74 5.00 -10.84 2.02
CA TYR A 74 6.07 -11.67 1.44
C TYR A 74 6.96 -12.38 2.47
N GLU A 75 6.94 -11.95 3.73
CA GLU A 75 7.75 -12.53 4.79
C GLU A 75 6.88 -13.04 5.95
N PRO A 76 6.66 -14.37 6.10
CA PRO A 76 5.79 -14.91 7.14
C PRO A 76 6.13 -14.51 8.57
N ARG A 77 7.42 -14.22 8.84
CA ARG A 77 7.89 -13.79 10.16
C ARG A 77 7.42 -12.39 10.54
N SER A 78 7.16 -11.53 9.55
CA SER A 78 6.72 -10.16 9.77
C SER A 78 5.19 -10.02 9.90
N PHE A 79 4.41 -11.08 9.61
CA PHE A 79 2.94 -11.02 9.63
C PHE A 79 2.34 -10.53 10.96
N PRO A 80 2.81 -10.97 12.15
CA PRO A 80 2.27 -10.43 13.40
C PRO A 80 2.52 -8.94 13.56
N ALA A 81 3.70 -8.47 13.14
CA ALA A 81 4.09 -7.06 13.22
C ALA A 81 3.31 -6.19 12.21
N LEU A 82 3.11 -6.69 10.99
CA LEU A 82 2.26 -6.06 9.98
C LEU A 82 0.81 -5.96 10.47
N LEU A 83 0.27 -7.03 11.05
CA LEU A 83 -1.10 -7.06 11.57
C LEU A 83 -1.28 -6.10 12.76
N ALA A 84 -0.32 -6.03 13.67
CA ALA A 84 -0.31 -5.04 14.76
C ALA A 84 -0.32 -3.61 14.22
N THR A 85 0.47 -3.36 13.17
CA THR A 85 0.51 -2.06 12.49
C THR A 85 -0.82 -1.70 11.86
N LEU A 86 -1.41 -2.61 11.06
CA LEU A 86 -2.71 -2.39 10.43
C LEU A 86 -3.80 -2.11 11.47
N ARG A 87 -3.81 -2.84 12.59
CA ARG A 87 -4.75 -2.64 13.70
C ARG A 87 -4.56 -1.31 14.43
N HIS A 88 -3.36 -0.74 14.37
CA HIS A 88 -3.09 0.58 14.94
C HIS A 88 -3.55 1.70 14.02
N LEU A 89 -3.17 1.61 12.74
CA LEU A 89 -3.46 2.63 11.74
C LEU A 89 -4.95 2.69 11.40
N CYS A 90 -5.63 1.55 11.32
CA CYS A 90 -7.06 1.49 11.07
C CYS A 90 -7.89 1.80 12.32
N GLY A 91 -8.91 2.62 12.16
CA GLY A 91 -10.02 2.82 13.08
C GLY A 91 -11.30 2.10 12.62
N PRO A 92 -12.44 2.32 13.31
CA PRO A 92 -13.69 1.58 13.05
C PRO A 92 -14.30 1.76 11.65
N ARG A 93 -13.98 2.87 10.97
CA ARG A 93 -14.49 3.21 9.62
C ARG A 93 -13.41 3.12 8.54
N SER A 94 -12.21 2.70 8.91
CA SER A 94 -11.08 2.64 8.00
C SER A 94 -11.24 1.51 6.99
N VAL A 95 -10.75 1.73 5.78
CA VAL A 95 -10.65 0.70 4.74
C VAL A 95 -9.18 0.40 4.46
N ALA A 96 -8.79 -0.86 4.60
CA ALA A 96 -7.46 -1.31 4.19
C ALA A 96 -7.55 -1.98 2.81
N LEU A 97 -6.82 -1.47 1.82
CA LEU A 97 -6.71 -2.07 0.49
C LEU A 97 -5.33 -2.69 0.34
N LEU A 98 -5.28 -4.02 0.27
CA LEU A 98 -4.05 -4.80 0.15
C LEU A 98 -4.04 -5.51 -1.20
N CYS A 99 -3.09 -5.16 -2.06
CA CYS A 99 -2.88 -5.80 -3.36
C CYS A 99 -1.57 -6.58 -3.30
N CYS A 100 -1.62 -7.90 -3.23
CA CYS A 100 -0.44 -8.77 -3.08
C CYS A 100 -0.56 -9.99 -3.98
N GLY A 101 0.58 -10.48 -4.49
CA GLY A 101 0.60 -11.74 -5.22
C GLY A 101 0.27 -12.93 -4.32
N MET A 102 -0.64 -13.81 -4.75
CA MET A 102 -1.05 -15.01 -4.00
C MET A 102 0.01 -16.13 -4.11
N ARG A 103 1.18 -15.88 -3.53
CA ARG A 103 2.33 -16.80 -3.50
C ARG A 103 2.25 -17.71 -2.27
N ARG A 104 2.10 -19.02 -2.49
CA ARG A 104 1.85 -20.00 -1.41
C ARG A 104 3.05 -20.15 -0.48
N GLU A 105 4.25 -20.19 -1.07
CA GLU A 105 5.54 -20.29 -0.41
C GLU A 105 5.82 -19.11 0.54
N LEU A 106 5.24 -17.94 0.24
CA LEU A 106 5.36 -16.75 1.08
C LEU A 106 4.24 -16.65 2.13
N GLY A 107 3.37 -17.65 2.23
CA GLY A 107 2.29 -17.69 3.23
C GLY A 107 1.18 -16.67 2.98
N ALA A 108 1.05 -16.12 1.77
CA ALA A 108 0.02 -15.12 1.45
C ALA A 108 -1.40 -15.63 1.75
N ALA A 109 -1.70 -16.87 1.37
CA ALA A 109 -2.99 -17.50 1.66
C ALA A 109 -3.30 -17.55 3.16
N ARG A 110 -2.32 -17.92 3.99
CA ARG A 110 -2.46 -17.93 5.45
C ARG A 110 -2.72 -16.52 5.98
N PHE A 111 -2.00 -15.52 5.49
CA PHE A 111 -2.20 -14.14 5.92
C PHE A 111 -3.62 -13.66 5.62
N PHE A 112 -4.07 -13.78 4.36
CA PHE A 112 -5.36 -13.25 3.92
C PHE A 112 -6.56 -14.07 4.40
N HIS A 113 -6.46 -15.40 4.50
CA HIS A 113 -7.59 -16.26 4.83
C HIS A 113 -7.67 -16.66 6.30
N GLU A 114 -6.56 -16.60 7.05
CA GLU A 114 -6.55 -17.05 8.45
C GLU A 114 -6.21 -15.96 9.45
N LEU A 115 -5.26 -15.07 9.15
CA LEU A 115 -4.79 -14.06 10.10
C LEU A 115 -5.60 -12.77 10.04
N LEU A 116 -5.77 -12.20 8.84
CA LEU A 116 -6.50 -10.95 8.66
C LEU A 116 -7.98 -11.04 9.11
N PRO A 117 -8.74 -12.10 8.77
CA PRO A 117 -10.17 -12.20 9.10
C PRO A 117 -10.46 -12.28 10.60
N ARG A 118 -9.45 -12.61 11.43
CA ARG A 118 -9.58 -12.60 12.90
C ARG A 118 -9.73 -11.19 13.48
N HIS A 119 -9.39 -10.17 12.71
CA HIS A 119 -9.33 -8.78 13.18
C HIS A 119 -10.03 -7.77 12.27
N PHE A 120 -10.26 -8.13 11.00
CA PHE A 120 -10.88 -7.29 10.01
C PHE A 120 -12.01 -8.04 9.31
N ARG A 121 -13.06 -7.31 8.91
CA ARG A 121 -13.95 -7.82 7.86
C ARG A 121 -13.19 -7.77 6.54
N THR A 122 -13.05 -8.91 5.90
CA THR A 122 -12.26 -9.06 4.67
C THR A 122 -13.16 -9.45 3.51
N ASP A 123 -13.14 -8.66 2.45
CA ASP A 123 -13.85 -8.94 1.21
C ASP A 123 -12.81 -9.00 0.07
N PRO A 124 -12.65 -10.15 -0.62
CA PRO A 124 -11.73 -10.25 -1.74
C PRO A 124 -12.24 -9.42 -2.91
N LEU A 125 -11.40 -8.51 -3.42
CA LEU A 125 -11.70 -7.72 -4.60
C LEU A 125 -11.16 -8.44 -5.83
N GLN A 126 -12.06 -8.88 -6.71
CA GLN A 126 -11.66 -9.32 -8.04
C GLN A 126 -11.43 -8.09 -8.93
N PRO A 127 -10.36 -8.04 -9.73
CA PRO A 127 -10.26 -7.05 -10.80
C PRO A 127 -11.51 -7.17 -11.68
N SER A 128 -12.20 -6.06 -11.93
CA SER A 128 -13.29 -6.02 -12.90
C SER A 128 -12.76 -6.50 -14.25
N LEU A 129 -13.40 -7.52 -14.83
CA LEU A 129 -13.04 -8.08 -16.15
C LEU A 129 -13.26 -7.11 -17.32
N GLU A 130 -13.73 -5.89 -17.06
CA GLU A 130 -13.74 -4.79 -18.02
C GLU A 130 -12.33 -4.20 -18.18
N GLN A 131 -11.43 -4.97 -18.78
CA GLN A 131 -10.32 -4.37 -19.52
C GLN A 131 -10.86 -3.97 -20.90
N PRO A 132 -10.61 -2.76 -21.42
CA PRO A 132 -10.77 -2.53 -22.84
C PRO A 132 -9.86 -3.52 -23.55
N ARG A 133 -10.43 -4.37 -24.41
CA ARG A 133 -9.64 -5.25 -25.29
C ARG A 133 -8.58 -4.39 -25.97
N CYS A 134 -7.30 -4.70 -25.78
CA CYS A 134 -6.26 -4.12 -26.61
C CYS A 134 -6.68 -4.30 -28.07
N PRO A 135 -6.93 -3.21 -28.85
CA PRO A 135 -7.08 -3.36 -30.27
C PRO A 135 -5.70 -3.70 -30.82
N HIS A 136 -5.56 -4.96 -31.24
CA HIS A 136 -4.41 -5.52 -31.97
C HIS A 136 -3.30 -6.19 -31.12
N GLY A 137 -3.50 -7.49 -30.87
CA GLY A 137 -2.55 -8.57 -31.14
C GLY A 137 -1.04 -8.33 -31.07
N LEU A 138 -0.50 -8.04 -29.88
CA LEU A 138 0.90 -8.31 -29.58
C LEU A 138 0.96 -9.47 -28.58
N GLN A 139 1.57 -10.58 -29.02
CA GLN A 139 1.74 -11.81 -28.24
C GLN A 139 2.85 -11.65 -27.19
N SER A 140 2.68 -12.39 -26.11
CA SER A 140 3.38 -12.32 -24.83
C SER A 140 4.81 -12.90 -24.83
N GLU A 141 5.60 -12.68 -25.87
CA GLU A 141 6.97 -13.21 -26.02
C GLU A 141 8.00 -12.10 -26.25
N ASP A 142 7.78 -10.91 -25.69
CA ASP A 142 8.79 -9.85 -25.63
C ASP A 142 8.62 -9.11 -24.30
N PHE A 143 9.03 -9.70 -23.17
CA PHE A 143 9.56 -9.04 -21.97
C PHE A 143 10.13 -10.07 -20.99
#